data_AF-A0A382Z3H5-F1
#
_entry.id   AF-A0A382Z3H5-F1
#
_cell.length_a   1.000
_cell.length_b   1.000
_cell.length_c   1.000
_cell.angle_alpha   90.00
_cell.angle_beta   90.00
_cell.angle_gamma   90.00
#
_symmetry.space_group_name_H-M   'P 1'
#
loop_
_entity.id
_entity.type
_entity.pdbx_description
1 polymer ?
#
loop_
_entity_poly.entity_id
_entity_poly.type
_entity_poly.pdbx_seq_one_letter_code
_entity_poly.pdbx_strand_id
1 'polypeptide(L)' 'MQMVMTQRLFKRADGGGRVAAFEVMLCNHAIQNLIREGKIFQIDNVMQTARGEGMITMENAIEALVATGQITREGLE' A
#
# COMPACT_ATOMS: atom_id res chain seq x y z
N MET A 1 9.78 -4.19 15.75
CA MET A 1 8.66 -3.73 14.91
C MET A 1 8.10 -4.95 14.20
N GLN A 2 6.79 -5.17 14.26
CA GLN A 2 6.16 -6.36 13.65
C GLN A 2 5.60 -6.05 12.24
N MET A 3 5.12 -4.82 12.04
CA MET A 3 4.50 -4.36 10.80
C MET A 3 4.57 -2.83 10.74
N VAL A 4 4.54 -2.27 9.53
CA VAL A 4 4.26 -0.86 9.26
C VAL A 4 2.98 -0.78 8.45
N MET A 5 2.09 0.13 8.84
CA MET A 5 0.88 0.45 8.09
C MET A 5 0.91 1.94 7.75
N THR A 6 0.70 2.26 6.47
CA THR A 6 0.58 3.64 6.01
C THR A 6 -0.80 3.85 5.39
N GLN A 7 -1.29 5.09 5.43
CA GLN A 7 -2.58 5.44 4.87
C GLN A 7 -2.49 6.69 4.01
N ARG A 8 -3.26 6.69 2.91
CA ARG A 8 -3.48 7.88 2.08
C ARG A 8 -4.98 8.11 1.92
N LEU A 9 -5.42 9.35 2.17
CA LEU A 9 -6.82 9.73 2.12
C LEU A 9 -7.16 10.37 0.77
N PHE A 10 -8.17 9.82 0.10
CA PHE A 10 -8.66 10.26 -1.19
C PHE A 10 -10.07 10.82 -1.05
N LYS A 11 -10.43 11.79 -1.89
CA LYS A 11 -11.83 12.23 -2.00
C LYS A 11 -12.68 11.09 -2.56
N ARG A 12 -13.86 10.87 -1.98
CA ARG A 12 -14.80 9.89 -2.52
C ARG A 12 -15.38 10.41 -3.83
N ALA A 13 -15.63 9.51 -4.78
CA ALA A 13 -16.24 9.82 -6.07
C ALA A 13 -17.65 10.43 -5.92
N ASP A 14 -18.37 10.09 -4.84
CA ASP A 14 -19.70 10.64 -4.53
C ASP A 14 -19.68 12.02 -3.85
N GLY A 15 -18.48 12.59 -3.60
CA GLY A 15 -18.32 13.87 -2.91
C GLY A 15 -18.63 13.84 -1.41
N GLY A 16 -19.02 12.69 -0.84
CA GLY A 16 -19.46 12.52 0.54
C GLY A 16 -18.34 12.45 1.59
N GLY A 17 -17.13 12.93 1.27
CA GLY A 17 -15.99 12.94 2.18
C GLY A 17 -14.75 12.25 1.60
N ARG A 18 -14.04 11.51 2.45
CA ARG A 18 -12.79 10.81 2.08
C ARG A 18 -12.82 9.33 2.42
N VAL A 19 -12.06 8.55 1.66
CA VAL A 19 -11.79 7.12 1.90
C VAL A 19 -10.28 6.90 1.96
N ALA A 20 -9.84 5.94 2.78
CA ALA A 20 -8.43 5.63 2.97
C ALA A 20 -8.00 4.44 2.12
N ALA A 21 -6.89 4.59 1.39
CA ALA A 21 -6.09 3.47 0.93
C ALA A 21 -5.08 3.11 2.03
N PHE A 22 -4.95 1.82 2.34
CA PHE A 22 -4.02 1.31 3.35
C PHE A 22 -2.96 0.44 2.72
N GLU A 23 -1.71 0.78 2.96
CA GLU A 23 -0.57 -0.06 2.67
C GLU A 23 -0.15 -0.78 3.95
N VAL A 24 0.22 -2.05 3.81
CA VAL A 24 0.57 -2.95 4.90
C VAL A 24 1.86 -3.67 4.55
N MET A 25 2.93 -3.39 5.30
CA MET A 25 4.23 -4.06 5.16
C MET A 25 4.55 -4.83 6.43
N LEU A 26 4.70 -6.15 6.32
CA LEU A 26 5.20 -6.98 7.43
C LEU A 26 6.71 -6.87 7.53
N CYS A 27 7.24 -6.74 8.75
CA CYS A 27 8.68 -6.67 8.97
C CYS A 27 9.33 -8.07 9.04
N ASN A 28 9.13 -8.89 8.00
CA ASN A 28 9.70 -10.24 7.91
C ASN A 28 11.24 -10.21 7.69
N HIS A 29 11.87 -11.39 7.69
CA HIS A 29 13.33 -11.49 7.54
C HIS A 29 13.86 -10.87 6.23
N ALA A 30 13.11 -10.98 5.13
CA ALA A 30 13.50 -10.39 3.85
C ALA A 30 13.56 -8.86 3.93
N ILE A 31 12.49 -8.23 4.45
CA ILE A 31 12.43 -6.77 4.66
C ILE A 31 13.55 -6.30 5.59
N GLN A 32 13.77 -7.00 6.71
CA GLN A 32 14.83 -6.64 7.66
C GLN A 32 16.23 -6.70 7.02
N ASN A 33 16.50 -7.70 6.16
CA ASN A 33 17.76 -7.80 5.44
C ASN A 33 17.94 -6.66 4.44
N LEU A 34 16.90 -6.34 3.65
CA LEU A 34 16.95 -5.24 2.69
C LEU A 34 17.24 -3.90 3.37
N ILE A 35 16.64 -3.64 4.54
CA ILE A 35 16.91 -2.42 5.32
C ILE A 35 18.38 -2.38 5.78
N ARG A 36 18.92 -3.49 6.31
CA ARG A 36 20.33 -3.56 6.76
C ARG A 36 21.32 -3.36 5.62
N GLU A 37 20.98 -3.84 4.43
CA GLU A 37 21.82 -3.72 3.23
C GLU A 37 21.61 -2.40 2.45
N GLY A 38 20.71 -1.53 2.91
CA GLY A 38 20.37 -0.27 2.22
C GLY A 38 19.63 -0.47 0.88
N LYS A 39 19.09 -1.67 0.63
CA LYS A 39 18.39 -2.04 -0.61
C LYS A 39 16.88 -1.75 -0.53
N ILE A 40 16.53 -0.54 -0.08
CA ILE A 40 15.14 -0.11 0.18
C ILE A 40 14.28 -0.23 -1.09
N PHE A 41 14.85 0.06 -2.26
CA PHE A 41 14.17 -0.04 -3.56
C PHE A 41 13.67 -1.44 -3.93
N GLN A 42 14.11 -2.50 -3.23
CA GLN A 42 13.63 -3.87 -3.45
C GLN A 42 12.42 -4.24 -2.57
N ILE A 43 12.06 -3.39 -1.58
CA ILE A 43 10.98 -3.67 -0.64
C ILE A 43 9.64 -3.83 -1.36
N ASP A 44 9.35 -3.00 -2.36
CA ASP A 44 8.10 -3.08 -3.12
C ASP A 44 7.94 -4.43 -3.82
N ASN A 45 9.01 -4.97 -4.42
CA ASN A 45 8.99 -6.29 -5.06
C ASN A 45 8.72 -7.41 -4.04
N VAL A 46 9.29 -7.30 -2.83
CA VAL A 46 9.01 -8.24 -1.74
C VAL A 46 7.54 -8.14 -1.32
N MET A 47 7.00 -6.94 -1.16
CA MET A 47 5.59 -6.75 -0.81
C MET A 47 4.64 -7.27 -1.88
N GLN A 48 4.96 -7.07 -3.17
CA GLN A 48 4.17 -7.59 -4.28
C GLN A 48 4.12 -9.12 -4.32
N THR A 49 5.23 -9.79 -4.00
CA THR A 49 5.32 -11.26 -3.97
C THR A 49 4.77 -11.86 -2.67
N ALA A 50 4.80 -11.12 -1.56
CA ALA A 50 4.29 -11.53 -0.25
C ALA A 50 2.81 -11.16 0.01
N ARG A 51 2.00 -10.93 -1.04
CA ARG A 51 0.55 -10.68 -0.89
C ARG A 51 -0.17 -11.78 -0.10
N GLY A 52 0.25 -13.04 -0.27
CA GLY A 52 -0.29 -14.18 0.48
C GLY A 52 -0.05 -14.12 1.99
N GLU A 53 0.94 -13.34 2.44
CA GLU A 53 1.20 -13.07 3.86
C GLU A 53 0.34 -11.92 4.41
N GLY A 54 -0.49 -11.29 3.56
CA GLY A 54 -1.32 -10.13 3.93
C GLY A 54 -0.63 -8.78 3.71
N MET A 55 0.49 -8.74 2.98
CA MET A 55 1.07 -7.47 2.55
C MET A 55 0.25 -6.83 1.43
N ILE A 56 0.13 -5.50 1.48
CA ILE A 56 -0.63 -4.70 0.51
C ILE A 56 0.23 -3.48 0.18
N THR A 57 0.58 -3.27 -1.09
CA THR A 57 1.25 -2.04 -1.53
C THR A 57 0.24 -0.90 -1.65
N MET A 58 0.69 0.35 -1.51
CA MET A 58 -0.18 1.51 -1.72
C MET A 58 -0.84 1.50 -3.10
N GLU A 59 -0.12 1.10 -4.15
CA GLU A 59 -0.65 0.95 -5.51
C GLU A 59 -1.86 0.00 -5.57
N ASN A 60 -1.74 -1.21 -5.00
CA ASN A 60 -2.85 -2.17 -4.97
C ASN A 60 -4.05 -1.64 -4.16
N ALA A 61 -3.78 -0.95 -3.05
CA ALA A 61 -4.85 -0.37 -2.23
C ALA A 61 -5.62 0.71 -2.99
N ILE A 62 -4.92 1.56 -3.75
CA ILE A 62 -5.52 2.58 -4.62
C ILE A 62 -6.31 1.93 -5.74
N GLU A 63 -5.73 0.94 -6.43
CA GLU A 63 -6.40 0.22 -7.53
C GLU A 63 -7.70 -0.45 -7.06
N ALA A 64 -7.73 -1.01 -5.86
CA ALA A 64 -8.94 -1.57 -5.28
C ALA A 64 -10.04 -0.52 -5.05
N LEU A 65 -9.68 0.68 -4.58
CA LEU A 65 -10.65 1.78 -4.42
C LEU A 65 -11.17 2.29 -5.77
N VAL A 66 -10.32 2.34 -6.79
CA VAL A 66 -10.71 2.72 -8.17
C VAL A 66 -11.63 1.65 -8.76
N ALA A 67 -11.26 0.37 -8.64
CA ALA A 67 -12.04 -0.75 -9.18
C ALA A 67 -13.44 -0.86 -8.55
N THR A 68 -13.57 -0.48 -7.28
CA THR A 68 -14.86 -0.41 -6.57
C THR A 68 -15.63 0.90 -6.79
N GLY A 69 -15.07 1.84 -7.57
CA GLY A 69 -15.70 3.13 -7.85
C GLY A 69 -15.75 4.08 -6.65
N GLN A 70 -15.04 3.79 -5.55
CA GLN A 70 -15.02 4.65 -4.37
C GLN A 70 -14.24 5.94 -4.61
N ILE A 71 -13.25 5.92 -5.51
CA ILE A 71 -12.45 7.09 -5.90
C ILE A 71 -12.33 7.15 -7.43
N THR A 72 -12.16 8.36 -7.95
CA THR A 72 -11.85 8.60 -9.36
C THR A 72 -10.34 8.50 -9.62
N ARG A 73 -9.93 8.29 -10.87
CA ARG A 73 -8.51 8.34 -11.26
C ARG A 73 -7.91 9.76 -11.23
N GLU A 74 -8.76 10.77 -11.14
CA GLU A 74 -8.35 12.17 -11.02
C GLU A 74 -7.71 12.44 -9.65
N GLY A 75 -6.50 13.00 -9.65
CA GLY A 75 -5.76 13.34 -8.42
C GLY A 75 -5.03 12.16 -7.76
N LEU A 76 -4.69 11.12 -8.51
CA LEU A 76 -3.89 9.99 -8.03
C LEU A 76 -2.38 10.25 -7.93
N GLU A 77 -1.90 11.44 -8.30
CA GLU A 77 -0.50 11.88 -8.11
C GLU A 77 -0.06 11.78 -6.65
#